data_AF-A0A7Y5Q6V3-F1
#
_entry.id   AF-A0A7Y5Q6V3-F1
#
_cell.length_a   1.000
_cell.length_b   1.000
_cell.length_c   1.000
_cell.angle_alpha   90.00
_cell.angle_beta   90.00
_cell.angle_gamma   90.00
#
_symmetry.space_group_name_H-M   'P 1'
#
loop_
_entity.id
_entity.type
_entity.pdbx_description
1 polymer ?
#
loop_
_entity_poly.entity_id
_entity_poly.type
_entity_poly.pdbx_seq_one_letter_code
_entity_poly.pdbx_strand_id
1 'polypeptide(L)'
;MPAERIRRLPWAMMLTSAVLGLVLAAQLNYQRRLAAGPRVDAARVDQILSLYEAQRSENEALRQRLAEVSATPTPLGAGRLEEVERRLDLLSRFAGLAPLQGPGVRAVVSDAVTPVQTDLDQNPYTVHDQDLLLMVNELWAAGAEAMAMNGQRLVGGSEIRCSGPVINVNDYGLTPPYRIEAIGDPETLNGALANLRGGIVDQLRNVGIDVRITKETNVVLPGLAREPSFRFARPAAMPATPGQGG
;
A
#
# COMPACT_ATOMS: atom_id res chain seq x y z
N MET A 1 112.65 17.37 39.42
CA MET A 1 111.96 17.06 38.14
C MET A 1 110.49 16.86 38.46
N PRO A 2 109.53 17.54 37.79
CA PRO A 2 109.23 17.29 36.37
C PRO A 2 108.90 18.55 35.55
N ALA A 3 109.59 18.73 34.41
CA ALA A 3 109.37 19.83 33.46
C ALA A 3 108.51 19.44 32.24
N GLU A 4 107.94 18.22 32.20
CA GLU A 4 107.18 17.74 31.04
C GLU A 4 105.73 18.28 30.94
N ARG A 5 105.17 18.85 32.03
CA ARG A 5 103.75 19.22 32.07
C ARG A 5 103.41 20.43 31.19
N ILE A 6 104.39 21.26 30.86
CA ILE A 6 104.18 22.56 30.19
C ILE A 6 104.04 22.40 28.66
N ARG A 7 104.58 21.33 28.04
CA ARG A 7 104.50 21.12 26.58
C ARG A 7 103.20 20.49 26.09
N ARG A 8 102.38 19.91 26.98
CA ARG A 8 101.07 19.28 26.67
C ARG A 8 99.89 20.25 26.79
N LEU A 9 100.08 21.39 27.48
CA LEU A 9 99.06 22.42 27.71
C LEU A 9 98.45 23.03 26.43
N PRO A 10 99.23 23.41 25.39
CA PRO A 10 98.65 24.01 24.19
C PRO A 10 97.80 23.02 23.37
N TRP A 11 98.20 21.75 23.34
CA TRP A 11 97.46 20.68 22.67
C TRP A 11 96.14 20.35 23.38
N ALA A 12 96.14 20.39 24.73
CA ALA A 12 94.92 20.22 25.51
C ALA A 12 93.92 21.36 25.24
N MET A 13 94.38 22.61 25.15
CA MET A 13 93.53 23.76 24.83
C MET A 13 92.93 23.67 23.41
N MET A 14 93.72 23.29 22.40
CA MET A 14 93.23 23.07 21.03
C MET A 14 92.16 21.96 20.95
N LEU A 15 92.35 20.86 21.68
CA LEU A 15 91.36 19.78 21.74
C LEU A 15 90.05 20.25 22.37
N THR A 16 90.12 21.01 23.46
CA THR A 16 88.91 21.52 24.12
C THR A 16 88.13 22.49 23.22
N SER A 17 88.82 23.39 22.49
CA SER A 17 88.15 24.31 21.57
C SER A 17 87.52 23.58 20.37
N ALA A 18 88.17 22.52 19.86
CA ALA A 18 87.64 21.72 18.77
C ALA A 18 86.37 20.97 19.17
N VAL A 19 86.35 20.38 20.38
CA VAL A 19 85.16 19.69 20.92
C VAL A 19 84.02 20.68 21.13
N LEU A 20 84.29 21.86 21.71
CA LEU A 20 83.30 22.93 21.86
C LEU A 20 82.73 23.40 20.52
N GLY A 21 83.58 23.59 19.51
CA GLY A 21 83.14 23.94 18.16
C GLY A 21 82.24 22.89 17.52
N LEU A 22 82.55 21.61 17.71
CA LEU A 22 81.77 20.50 17.15
C LEU A 22 80.39 20.37 17.82
N VAL A 23 80.33 20.56 19.14
CA VAL A 23 79.05 20.60 19.88
C VAL A 23 78.20 21.79 19.43
N LEU A 24 78.81 22.97 19.28
CA LEU A 24 78.11 24.17 18.82
C LEU A 24 77.58 24.00 17.38
N ALA A 25 78.39 23.41 16.49
CA ALA A 25 77.97 23.10 15.12
C ALA A 25 76.83 22.07 15.08
N ALA A 26 76.89 21.04 15.92
CA ALA A 26 75.81 20.07 16.07
C ALA A 26 74.52 20.74 16.58
N GLN A 27 74.64 21.65 17.55
CA GLN A 27 73.51 22.38 18.11
C GLN A 27 72.88 23.35 17.10
N LEU A 28 73.70 24.05 16.31
CA LEU A 28 73.23 24.91 15.21
C LEU A 28 72.56 24.10 14.10
N ASN A 29 73.12 22.94 13.73
CA ASN A 29 72.50 22.07 12.74
C ASN A 29 71.19 21.44 13.25
N TYR A 30 71.12 21.10 14.53
CA TYR A 30 69.90 20.59 15.16
C TYR A 30 68.82 21.67 15.23
N GLN A 31 69.18 22.91 15.61
CA GLN A 31 68.26 24.06 15.57
C GLN A 31 67.78 24.37 14.14
N ARG A 32 68.67 24.30 13.13
CA ARG A 32 68.29 24.47 11.72
C ARG A 32 67.33 23.39 11.23
N ARG A 33 67.51 22.13 11.67
CA ARG A 33 66.59 21.02 11.32
C ARG A 33 65.21 21.17 11.96
N LEU A 34 65.13 21.63 13.22
CA LEU A 34 63.86 21.95 13.88
C LEU A 34 63.17 23.15 13.22
N ALA A 35 63.93 24.18 12.86
CA ALA A 35 63.40 25.36 12.16
C ALA A 35 62.92 25.09 10.73
N ALA A 36 63.40 23.99 10.11
CA ALA A 36 63.04 23.51 8.77
C ALA A 36 61.98 22.38 8.79
N GLY A 37 61.50 21.94 9.96
CA GLY A 37 60.32 21.08 10.06
C GLY A 37 59.05 21.80 9.58
N PRO A 38 57.94 21.08 9.33
CA PRO A 38 56.70 21.70 8.87
C PRO A 38 56.23 22.73 9.90
N ARG A 39 56.42 24.02 9.62
CA ARG A 39 55.78 25.07 10.41
C ARG A 39 54.31 24.95 10.09
N VAL A 40 53.52 24.60 11.09
CA VAL A 40 52.08 24.75 11.01
C VAL A 40 51.85 26.26 10.96
N ASP A 41 51.74 26.81 9.75
CA ASP A 41 51.54 28.24 9.55
C ASP A 41 50.32 28.68 10.37
N ALA A 42 50.46 29.70 11.20
CA ALA A 42 49.34 30.25 11.97
C ALA A 42 48.14 30.56 11.04
N ALA A 43 48.42 31.03 9.82
CA ALA A 43 47.44 31.24 8.77
C ALA A 43 46.67 29.97 8.36
N ARG A 44 47.29 28.79 8.37
CA ARG A 44 46.62 27.51 8.07
C ARG A 44 45.73 27.07 9.22
N VAL A 45 46.13 27.33 10.47
CA VAL A 45 45.31 27.07 11.66
C VAL A 45 44.07 27.96 11.64
N ASP A 46 44.24 29.25 11.34
CA ASP A 46 43.13 30.20 11.22
C ASP A 46 42.16 29.81 10.07
N GLN A 47 42.68 29.33 8.95
CA GLN A 47 41.86 28.80 7.85
C GLN A 47 41.06 27.56 8.26
N ILE A 48 41.67 26.61 8.97
CA ILE A 48 40.95 25.41 9.44
C ILE A 48 39.89 25.79 10.48
N LEU A 49 40.19 26.73 11.38
CA LEU A 49 39.25 27.22 12.39
C LEU A 49 38.05 27.91 11.73
N SER A 50 38.28 28.81 10.78
CA SER A 50 37.20 29.50 10.06
C SER A 50 36.33 28.55 9.23
N LEU A 51 36.91 27.53 8.58
CA LEU A 51 36.16 26.49 7.88
C LEU A 51 35.31 25.66 8.85
N TYR A 52 35.87 25.30 10.01
CA TYR A 52 35.16 24.57 11.04
C TYR A 52 33.99 25.36 11.61
N GLU A 53 34.18 26.66 11.86
CA GLU A 53 33.12 27.56 12.31
C GLU A 53 32.02 27.74 11.26
N ALA A 54 32.39 27.89 9.98
CA ALA A 54 31.45 27.95 8.88
C ALA A 54 30.61 26.66 8.78
N GLN A 55 31.24 25.48 8.78
CA GLN A 55 30.53 24.19 8.74
C GLN A 55 29.63 23.98 9.96
N ARG A 56 30.07 24.43 11.14
CA ARG A 56 29.26 24.34 12.36
C ARG A 56 28.01 25.21 12.24
N SER A 57 28.15 26.45 11.80
CA SER A 57 27.01 27.36 11.60
C SER A 57 26.02 26.83 10.55
N GLU A 58 26.52 26.23 9.47
CA GLU A 58 25.68 25.61 8.45
C GLU A 58 24.92 24.40 9.00
N ASN A 59 25.58 23.55 9.79
CA ASN A 59 24.93 22.43 10.47
C ASN A 59 23.87 22.89 11.47
N GLU A 60 24.14 23.96 12.23
CA GLU A 60 23.17 24.55 13.15
C GLU A 60 21.98 25.15 12.40
N ALA A 61 22.20 25.82 11.27
CA ALA A 61 21.14 26.35 10.41
C ALA A 61 20.30 25.23 9.77
N LEU A 62 20.92 24.14 9.28
CA LEU A 62 20.22 22.98 8.75
C LEU A 62 19.39 22.27 9.83
N ARG A 63 19.94 22.16 11.05
CA ARG A 63 19.19 21.64 12.20
C ARG A 63 18.03 22.53 12.59
N GLN A 64 18.20 23.86 12.54
CA GLN A 64 17.11 24.81 12.77
C GLN A 64 16.04 24.71 11.69
N ARG A 65 16.41 24.56 10.41
CA ARG A 65 15.44 24.32 9.31
C ARG A 65 14.71 23.00 9.47
N LEU A 66 15.41 21.92 9.82
CA LEU A 66 14.78 20.63 10.16
C LEU A 66 13.85 20.76 11.35
N ALA A 67 14.28 21.46 12.40
CA ALA A 67 13.46 21.75 13.56
C ALA A 67 12.23 22.58 13.17
N GLU A 68 12.36 23.62 12.37
CA GLU A 68 11.27 24.47 11.88
C GLU A 68 10.27 23.69 11.00
N VAL A 69 10.76 22.84 10.08
CA VAL A 69 9.92 21.95 9.26
C VAL A 69 9.23 20.89 10.11
N SER A 70 9.88 20.39 11.16
CA SER A 70 9.28 19.40 12.08
C SER A 70 8.38 20.02 13.16
N ALA A 71 8.63 21.27 13.53
CA ALA A 71 7.92 22.05 14.54
C ALA A 71 6.91 23.02 13.92
N THR A 72 6.72 22.97 12.61
CA THR A 72 5.43 23.26 11.99
C THR A 72 4.61 21.97 12.00
N PRO A 73 3.92 21.63 13.12
CA PRO A 73 2.82 20.71 13.02
C PRO A 73 1.82 21.42 12.11
N THR A 74 1.77 21.04 10.84
CA THR A 74 0.67 21.47 10.00
C THR A 74 -0.59 20.95 10.70
N PRO A 75 -1.55 21.81 11.11
CA PRO A 75 -2.84 21.35 11.61
C PRO A 75 -3.69 20.67 10.51
N LEU A 76 -3.06 20.29 9.39
CA LEU A 76 -3.64 19.76 8.16
C LEU A 76 -3.49 18.23 8.04
N GLY A 77 -2.89 17.54 9.02
CA GLY A 77 -2.53 16.13 8.94
C GLY A 77 -3.63 15.14 9.37
N ALA A 78 -4.17 15.27 10.59
CA ALA A 78 -5.09 14.28 11.16
C ALA A 78 -6.50 14.35 10.52
N GLY A 79 -7.13 15.52 10.51
CA GLY A 79 -8.49 15.67 9.97
C GLY A 79 -8.60 15.49 8.45
N ARG A 80 -7.52 15.74 7.70
CA ARG A 80 -7.49 15.47 6.25
C ARG A 80 -7.20 14.00 5.95
N LEU A 81 -6.40 13.31 6.77
CA LEU A 81 -6.18 11.88 6.65
C LEU A 81 -7.46 11.10 6.95
N GLU A 82 -8.16 11.44 8.04
CA GLU A 82 -9.45 10.85 8.40
C GLU A 82 -10.50 11.08 7.30
N GLU A 83 -10.56 12.28 6.71
CA GLU A 83 -11.45 12.56 5.58
C GLU A 83 -11.07 11.75 4.32
N VAL A 84 -9.78 11.56 4.05
CA VAL A 84 -9.31 10.72 2.94
C VAL A 84 -9.66 9.25 3.18
N GLU A 85 -9.46 8.73 4.39
CA GLU A 85 -9.83 7.36 4.78
C GLU A 85 -11.33 7.14 4.66
N ARG A 86 -12.15 8.08 5.15
CA ARG A 86 -13.61 8.03 5.02
C ARG A 86 -14.04 8.03 3.56
N ARG A 87 -13.41 8.84 2.71
CA ARG A 87 -13.68 8.85 1.26
C ARG A 87 -13.25 7.54 0.60
N LEU A 88 -12.10 6.99 0.96
CA LEU A 88 -11.62 5.71 0.45
C LEU A 88 -12.55 4.57 0.83
N ASP A 89 -13.03 4.54 2.08
CA ASP A 89 -14.01 3.56 2.53
C ASP A 89 -15.31 3.65 1.71
N LEU A 90 -15.88 4.86 1.59
CA LEU A 90 -17.10 5.08 0.81
C LEU A 90 -16.92 4.60 -0.64
N LEU A 91 -15.84 5.02 -1.29
CA LEU A 91 -15.54 4.63 -2.68
C LEU A 91 -15.30 3.12 -2.80
N SER A 92 -14.63 2.49 -1.84
CA SER A 92 -14.37 1.05 -1.82
C SER A 92 -15.66 0.25 -1.67
N ARG A 93 -16.61 0.72 -0.86
CA ARG A 93 -17.94 0.12 -0.73
C ARG A 93 -18.74 0.23 -2.02
N PHE A 94 -18.79 1.43 -2.64
CA PHE A 94 -19.48 1.65 -3.91
C PHE A 94 -18.86 0.88 -5.08
N ALA A 95 -17.53 0.76 -5.12
CA ALA A 95 -16.82 -0.03 -6.13
C ALA A 95 -16.94 -1.55 -5.91
N GLY A 96 -17.54 -1.98 -4.79
CA GLY A 96 -17.66 -3.39 -4.43
C GLY A 96 -16.37 -4.06 -3.95
N LEU A 97 -15.31 -3.28 -3.67
CA LEU A 97 -14.02 -3.79 -3.21
C LEU A 97 -14.03 -4.14 -1.72
N ALA A 98 -14.82 -3.41 -0.93
CA ALA A 98 -14.95 -3.68 0.51
C ALA A 98 -16.00 -4.77 0.79
N PRO A 99 -15.77 -5.62 1.81
CA PRO A 99 -16.80 -6.51 2.32
C PRO A 99 -17.97 -5.69 2.89
N LEU A 100 -19.19 -6.19 2.74
CA LEU A 100 -20.40 -5.55 3.23
C LEU A 100 -21.19 -6.52 4.09
N GLN A 101 -21.96 -5.98 5.04
CA GLN A 101 -22.91 -6.77 5.81
C GLN A 101 -24.21 -5.99 6.01
N GLY A 102 -25.32 -6.70 6.09
CA GLY A 102 -26.63 -6.09 6.29
C GLY A 102 -27.78 -7.08 6.18
N PRO A 103 -29.02 -6.64 6.43
CA PRO A 103 -30.19 -7.47 6.20
C PRO A 103 -30.35 -7.80 4.71
N GLY A 104 -30.98 -8.94 4.41
CA GLY A 104 -31.17 -9.35 3.04
C GLY A 104 -31.81 -10.72 2.86
N VAL A 105 -31.52 -11.33 1.72
CA VAL A 105 -32.00 -12.66 1.35
C VAL A 105 -30.87 -13.56 0.85
N ARG A 106 -31.01 -14.86 1.11
CA ARG A 106 -30.20 -15.92 0.52
C ARG A 106 -31.12 -16.82 -0.29
N ALA A 107 -30.87 -16.92 -1.59
CA ALA A 107 -31.54 -17.84 -2.49
C ALA A 107 -30.59 -18.98 -2.87
N VAL A 108 -31.02 -20.22 -2.67
CA VAL A 108 -30.29 -21.43 -3.03
C VAL A 108 -31.05 -22.12 -4.16
N VAL A 109 -30.38 -22.32 -5.29
CA VAL A 109 -30.91 -22.90 -6.51
C VAL A 109 -30.17 -24.21 -6.80
N SER A 110 -30.89 -25.31 -6.94
CA SER A 110 -30.32 -26.63 -7.25
C SER A 110 -31.06 -27.24 -8.43
N ASP A 111 -30.34 -28.00 -9.25
CA ASP A 111 -30.93 -28.75 -10.37
C ASP A 111 -32.08 -29.65 -9.90
N ALA A 112 -32.96 -30.01 -10.84
CA ALA A 112 -34.09 -30.87 -10.53
C ALA A 112 -33.62 -32.25 -10.05
N VAL A 113 -34.28 -32.78 -9.00
CA VAL A 113 -33.91 -34.06 -8.35
C VAL A 113 -34.39 -35.28 -9.15
N THR A 114 -35.08 -35.08 -10.28
CA THR A 114 -35.73 -36.15 -11.04
C THR A 114 -34.69 -37.08 -11.69
N PRO A 115 -34.83 -38.42 -11.59
CA PRO A 115 -34.00 -39.33 -12.36
C PRO A 115 -34.30 -39.07 -13.83
N VAL A 116 -33.34 -38.43 -14.50
CA VAL A 116 -33.39 -38.20 -15.94
C VAL A 116 -33.55 -39.56 -16.61
N GLN A 117 -34.72 -39.81 -17.21
CA GLN A 117 -34.83 -40.88 -18.19
C GLN A 117 -33.83 -40.52 -19.29
N THR A 118 -32.82 -41.36 -19.48
CA THR A 118 -31.62 -41.11 -20.30
C THR A 118 -31.87 -40.75 -21.77
N ASP A 119 -33.12 -40.84 -22.23
CA ASP A 119 -33.57 -40.52 -23.59
C ASP A 119 -34.28 -39.16 -23.74
N LEU A 120 -34.44 -38.37 -22.66
CA LEU A 120 -35.02 -37.01 -22.73
C LEU A 120 -33.95 -35.93 -22.70
N ASP A 121 -34.20 -34.83 -23.42
CA ASP A 121 -33.39 -33.61 -23.35
C ASP A 121 -33.31 -33.14 -21.89
N GLN A 122 -32.12 -33.18 -21.30
CA GLN A 122 -31.89 -32.81 -19.89
C GLN A 122 -31.90 -31.30 -19.67
N ASN A 123 -31.85 -30.53 -20.77
CA ASN A 123 -31.70 -29.09 -20.78
C ASN A 123 -32.68 -28.30 -19.90
N PRO A 124 -33.99 -28.65 -19.79
CA PRO A 124 -34.93 -27.90 -18.97
C PRO A 124 -34.84 -28.24 -17.46
N TYR A 125 -34.09 -29.27 -17.08
CA TYR A 125 -33.96 -29.73 -15.69
C TYR A 125 -32.68 -29.24 -15.01
N THR A 126 -31.78 -28.65 -15.81
CA THR A 126 -30.50 -28.08 -15.37
C THR A 126 -30.63 -26.56 -15.30
N VAL A 127 -30.05 -25.97 -14.26
CA VAL A 127 -29.97 -24.51 -14.12
C VAL A 127 -28.95 -23.96 -15.12
N HIS A 128 -29.35 -22.95 -15.90
CA HIS A 128 -28.47 -22.24 -16.83
C HIS A 128 -28.05 -20.87 -16.31
N ASP A 129 -27.02 -20.30 -16.93
CA ASP A 129 -26.54 -18.95 -16.65
C ASP A 129 -27.62 -17.88 -16.79
N GLN A 130 -28.49 -18.00 -17.81
CA GLN A 130 -29.59 -17.09 -18.05
C GLN A 130 -30.59 -17.07 -16.89
N ASP A 131 -30.85 -18.22 -16.27
CA ASP A 131 -31.78 -18.31 -15.12
C ASP A 131 -31.22 -17.52 -13.93
N LEU A 132 -29.94 -17.72 -13.63
CA LEU A 132 -29.25 -17.02 -12.55
C LEU A 132 -29.12 -15.52 -12.84
N LEU A 133 -28.85 -15.15 -14.10
CA LEU A 133 -28.79 -13.75 -14.54
C LEU A 133 -30.14 -13.05 -14.34
N LEU A 134 -31.25 -13.71 -14.69
CA LEU A 134 -32.59 -13.18 -14.49
C LEU A 134 -32.91 -12.99 -13.00
N MET A 135 -32.57 -13.97 -12.15
CA MET A 135 -32.71 -13.84 -10.69
C MET A 135 -31.92 -12.64 -10.14
N VAL A 136 -30.67 -12.48 -10.57
CA VAL A 136 -29.82 -11.34 -10.19
C VAL A 136 -30.45 -10.03 -10.65
N ASN A 137 -30.97 -9.96 -11.87
CA ASN A 137 -31.63 -8.75 -12.39
C ASN A 137 -32.91 -8.41 -11.63
N GLU A 138 -33.73 -9.39 -11.26
CA GLU A 138 -34.93 -9.17 -10.44
C GLU A 138 -34.56 -8.61 -9.07
N LEU A 139 -33.49 -9.12 -8.43
CA LEU A 139 -32.99 -8.59 -7.16
C LEU A 139 -32.46 -7.16 -7.29
N TRP A 140 -31.73 -6.83 -8.35
CA TRP A 140 -31.32 -5.45 -8.63
C TRP A 140 -32.53 -4.54 -8.84
N ALA A 141 -33.53 -4.98 -9.61
CA ALA A 141 -34.75 -4.24 -9.85
C ALA A 141 -35.58 -4.02 -8.57
N ALA A 142 -35.50 -4.97 -7.62
CA ALA A 142 -36.12 -4.90 -6.31
C ALA A 142 -35.36 -4.03 -5.29
N GLY A 143 -34.22 -3.46 -5.68
CA GLY A 143 -33.43 -2.56 -4.84
C GLY A 143 -32.38 -3.25 -3.97
N ALA A 144 -31.86 -4.40 -4.38
CA ALA A 144 -30.65 -4.94 -3.76
C ALA A 144 -29.50 -3.92 -3.86
N GLU A 145 -28.78 -3.70 -2.77
CA GLU A 145 -27.67 -2.75 -2.70
C GLU A 145 -26.33 -3.42 -3.02
N ALA A 146 -26.21 -4.71 -2.71
CA ALA A 146 -25.04 -5.52 -3.01
C ALA A 146 -25.43 -6.99 -3.11
N MET A 147 -24.70 -7.74 -3.94
CA MET A 147 -24.93 -9.18 -4.12
C MET A 147 -23.64 -9.97 -4.26
N ALA A 148 -23.70 -11.24 -3.89
CA ALA A 148 -22.67 -12.23 -4.20
C ALA A 148 -23.30 -13.54 -4.66
N MET A 149 -22.57 -14.29 -5.50
CA MET A 149 -22.93 -15.65 -5.88
C MET A 149 -21.82 -16.61 -5.47
N ASN A 150 -22.12 -17.59 -4.61
CA ASN A 150 -21.16 -18.56 -4.08
C ASN A 150 -19.87 -17.91 -3.54
N GLY A 151 -19.98 -16.75 -2.89
CA GLY A 151 -18.84 -16.00 -2.36
C GLY A 151 -18.09 -15.14 -3.40
N GLN A 152 -18.60 -15.01 -4.63
CA GLN A 152 -18.09 -14.06 -5.62
C GLN A 152 -18.95 -12.81 -5.63
N ARG A 153 -18.34 -11.65 -5.31
CA ARG A 153 -19.03 -10.35 -5.33
C ARG A 153 -19.49 -10.00 -6.75
N LEU A 154 -20.76 -9.63 -6.89
CA LEU A 154 -21.34 -9.18 -8.15
C LEU A 154 -21.31 -7.64 -8.22
N VAL A 155 -20.72 -7.11 -9.29
CA VAL A 155 -20.66 -5.68 -9.62
C VAL A 155 -21.08 -5.49 -11.08
N GLY A 156 -21.20 -4.24 -11.56
CA GLY A 156 -21.67 -3.98 -12.93
C GLY A 156 -20.81 -4.59 -14.06
N GLY A 157 -19.54 -4.92 -13.79
CA GLY A 157 -18.65 -5.63 -14.71
C GLY A 157 -18.57 -7.14 -14.47
N SER A 158 -19.37 -7.69 -13.56
CA SER A 158 -19.40 -9.12 -13.31
C SER A 158 -20.08 -9.88 -14.43
N GLU A 159 -19.65 -11.11 -14.61
CA GLU A 159 -20.18 -12.02 -15.61
C GLU A 159 -20.81 -13.23 -14.93
N ILE A 160 -21.83 -13.77 -15.59
CA ILE A 160 -22.44 -15.06 -15.28
C ILE A 160 -22.62 -15.72 -16.64
N ARG A 161 -21.83 -16.75 -16.94
CA ARG A 161 -21.83 -17.40 -18.27
C ARG A 161 -21.68 -18.91 -18.15
N CYS A 162 -22.35 -19.66 -19.01
CA CYS A 162 -22.08 -21.09 -19.17
C CYS A 162 -20.73 -21.32 -19.85
N SER A 163 -19.93 -22.24 -19.31
CA SER A 163 -18.67 -22.71 -19.89
C SER A 163 -18.67 -24.24 -19.92
N GLY A 164 -19.26 -24.81 -20.96
CA GLY A 164 -19.54 -26.24 -21.01
C GLY A 164 -20.58 -26.63 -19.94
N PRO A 165 -20.30 -27.61 -19.05
CA PRO A 165 -21.25 -28.05 -18.04
C PRO A 165 -21.21 -27.21 -16.74
N VAL A 166 -20.34 -26.20 -16.64
CA VAL A 166 -20.19 -25.35 -15.44
C VAL A 166 -20.60 -23.92 -15.73
N ILE A 167 -21.09 -23.21 -14.71
CA ILE A 167 -21.38 -21.78 -14.81
C ILE A 167 -20.22 -21.01 -14.20
N ASN A 168 -19.62 -20.08 -14.96
CA ASN A 168 -18.55 -19.22 -14.47
C ASN A 168 -19.13 -17.89 -13.97
N VAL A 169 -18.64 -17.47 -12.80
CA VAL A 169 -18.89 -16.14 -12.24
C VAL A 169 -17.57 -15.46 -11.94
N ASN A 170 -17.31 -14.32 -12.58
CA ASN A 170 -16.01 -13.62 -12.50
C ASN A 170 -14.83 -14.60 -12.77
N ASP A 171 -14.90 -15.38 -13.85
CA ASP A 171 -13.96 -16.45 -14.20
C ASP A 171 -13.83 -17.61 -13.18
N TYR A 172 -14.65 -17.67 -12.14
CA TYR A 172 -14.68 -18.78 -11.19
C TYR A 172 -15.79 -19.78 -11.53
N GLY A 173 -15.43 -21.04 -11.78
CA GLY A 173 -16.37 -22.11 -12.09
C GLY A 173 -17.18 -22.55 -10.89
N LEU A 174 -18.51 -22.49 -11.02
CA LEU A 174 -19.49 -22.91 -10.03
C LEU A 174 -20.23 -24.15 -10.50
N THR A 175 -20.62 -24.97 -9.53
CA THR A 175 -21.50 -26.12 -9.71
C THR A 175 -22.68 -25.99 -8.75
N PRO A 176 -23.84 -26.60 -9.06
CA PRO A 176 -24.98 -26.61 -8.17
C PRO A 176 -24.62 -27.22 -6.80
N PRO A 177 -25.18 -26.73 -5.69
CA PRO A 177 -26.18 -25.67 -5.60
C PRO A 177 -25.57 -24.26 -5.73
N TYR A 178 -26.28 -23.39 -6.45
CA TYR A 178 -25.95 -21.97 -6.59
C TYR A 178 -26.60 -21.16 -5.47
N ARG A 179 -25.81 -20.33 -4.79
CA ARG A 179 -26.21 -19.51 -3.65
C ARG A 179 -26.07 -18.05 -4.04
N ILE A 180 -27.20 -17.37 -4.21
CA ILE A 180 -27.27 -15.93 -4.42
C ILE A 180 -27.57 -15.27 -3.07
N GLU A 181 -26.71 -14.36 -2.66
CA GLU A 181 -26.85 -13.60 -1.42
C GLU A 181 -26.99 -12.13 -1.78
N ALA A 182 -28.03 -11.48 -1.27
CA ALA A 182 -28.34 -10.09 -1.58
C ALA A 182 -28.62 -9.30 -0.31
N ILE A 183 -28.01 -8.12 -0.18
CA ILE A 183 -28.28 -7.15 0.88
C ILE A 183 -29.32 -6.14 0.38
N GLY A 184 -30.33 -5.87 1.19
CA GLY A 184 -31.41 -4.92 0.92
C GLY A 184 -32.61 -5.18 1.84
N ASP A 185 -33.76 -4.56 1.54
CA ASP A 185 -34.99 -4.81 2.32
C ASP A 185 -35.46 -6.27 2.15
N PRO A 186 -35.43 -7.11 3.21
CA PRO A 186 -35.67 -8.55 3.07
C PRO A 186 -37.08 -8.90 2.57
N GLU A 187 -38.08 -8.10 2.91
CA GLU A 187 -39.47 -8.35 2.47
C GLU A 187 -39.63 -8.04 0.98
N THR A 188 -39.05 -6.93 0.52
CA THR A 188 -39.07 -6.51 -0.89
C THR A 188 -38.31 -7.50 -1.76
N LEU A 189 -37.08 -7.88 -1.37
CA LEU A 189 -36.27 -8.84 -2.09
C LEU A 189 -36.92 -10.23 -2.13
N ASN A 190 -37.47 -10.69 -1.02
CA ASN A 190 -38.18 -11.96 -0.97
C ASN A 190 -39.47 -11.91 -1.82
N GLY A 191 -40.19 -10.79 -1.80
CA GLY A 191 -41.38 -10.58 -2.62
C GLY A 191 -41.07 -10.63 -4.11
N ALA A 192 -39.96 -10.01 -4.54
CA ALA A 192 -39.52 -10.01 -5.93
C ALA A 192 -39.24 -11.43 -6.45
N LEU A 193 -38.55 -12.25 -5.66
CA LEU A 193 -38.23 -13.62 -6.05
C LEU A 193 -39.39 -14.61 -5.84
N ALA A 194 -40.06 -14.60 -4.69
CA ALA A 194 -41.00 -15.65 -4.31
C ALA A 194 -42.45 -15.40 -4.73
N ASN A 195 -42.85 -14.12 -4.87
CA ASN A 195 -44.27 -13.75 -5.00
C ASN A 195 -44.62 -13.14 -6.37
N LEU A 196 -43.63 -12.95 -7.25
CA LEU A 196 -43.86 -12.46 -8.61
C LEU A 196 -44.40 -13.59 -9.48
N ARG A 197 -45.69 -13.52 -9.81
CA ARG A 197 -46.33 -14.49 -10.73
C ARG A 197 -45.68 -14.43 -12.10
N GLY A 198 -45.26 -15.58 -12.63
CA GLY A 198 -44.52 -15.65 -13.88
C GLY A 198 -43.09 -15.11 -13.80
N GLY A 199 -42.60 -14.76 -12.60
CA GLY A 199 -41.18 -14.43 -12.37
C GLY A 199 -40.29 -15.66 -12.54
N ILE A 200 -38.98 -15.46 -12.56
CA ILE A 200 -38.02 -16.54 -12.86
C ILE A 200 -38.14 -17.72 -11.89
N VAL A 201 -38.32 -17.48 -10.59
CA VAL A 201 -38.41 -18.56 -9.58
C VAL A 201 -39.66 -19.42 -9.78
N ASP A 202 -40.78 -18.80 -10.19
CA ASP A 202 -42.01 -19.52 -10.51
C ASP A 202 -41.79 -20.43 -11.73
N GLN A 203 -41.14 -19.91 -12.77
CA GLN A 203 -40.77 -20.69 -13.97
C GLN A 203 -39.84 -21.86 -13.63
N LEU A 204 -38.79 -21.63 -12.83
CA LEU A 204 -37.85 -22.66 -12.39
C LEU A 204 -38.53 -23.77 -11.58
N ARG A 205 -39.40 -23.40 -10.63
CA ARG A 205 -40.16 -24.38 -9.84
C ARG A 205 -41.11 -25.21 -10.71
N ASN A 206 -41.71 -24.61 -11.74
CA ASN A 206 -42.61 -25.31 -12.66
C ASN A 206 -41.90 -26.40 -13.48
N VAL A 207 -40.59 -26.27 -13.74
CA VAL A 207 -39.77 -27.29 -14.40
C VAL A 207 -39.08 -28.26 -13.43
N GLY A 208 -39.29 -28.08 -12.12
CA GLY A 208 -38.82 -28.98 -11.07
C GLY A 208 -37.47 -28.62 -10.43
N ILE A 209 -36.92 -27.43 -10.72
CA ILE A 209 -35.69 -26.91 -10.09
C ILE A 209 -36.00 -26.49 -8.64
N ASP A 210 -35.17 -26.91 -7.67
CA ASP A 210 -35.34 -26.56 -6.26
C ASP A 210 -34.80 -25.16 -5.99
N VAL A 211 -35.70 -24.24 -5.64
CA VAL A 211 -35.35 -22.86 -5.27
C VAL A 211 -35.83 -22.57 -3.84
N ARG A 212 -34.88 -22.44 -2.92
CA ARG A 212 -35.10 -22.11 -1.51
C ARG A 212 -34.65 -20.69 -1.22
N ILE A 213 -35.57 -19.85 -0.73
CA ILE A 213 -35.29 -18.45 -0.40
C ILE A 213 -35.45 -18.28 1.10
N THR A 214 -34.45 -17.69 1.75
CA THR A 214 -34.43 -17.41 3.18
C THR A 214 -34.08 -15.96 3.42
N LYS A 215 -34.92 -15.27 4.20
CA LYS A 215 -34.63 -13.92 4.72
C LYS A 215 -33.62 -14.04 5.85
N GLU A 216 -32.61 -13.17 5.84
CA GLU A 216 -31.57 -13.13 6.86
C GLU A 216 -31.41 -11.70 7.38
N THR A 217 -31.28 -11.56 8.70
CA THR A 217 -31.06 -10.25 9.34
C THR A 217 -29.63 -9.75 9.15
N ASN A 218 -28.71 -10.65 8.83
CA ASN A 218 -27.31 -10.33 8.61
C ASN A 218 -26.69 -11.27 7.56
N VAL A 219 -26.63 -10.80 6.32
CA VAL A 219 -25.89 -11.38 5.21
C VAL A 219 -24.53 -10.70 5.14
N VAL A 220 -23.45 -11.46 5.01
CA VAL A 220 -22.09 -10.93 4.83
C VAL A 220 -21.62 -11.25 3.42
N LEU A 221 -21.29 -10.21 2.65
CA LEU A 221 -20.80 -10.32 1.29
C LEU A 221 -19.30 -9.99 1.25
N PRO A 222 -18.49 -10.76 0.51
CA PRO A 222 -17.07 -10.46 0.35
C PRO A 222 -16.84 -9.22 -0.52
N GLY A 223 -15.63 -8.69 -0.46
CA GLY A 223 -15.14 -7.74 -1.46
C GLY A 223 -14.87 -8.42 -2.79
N LEU A 224 -14.81 -7.64 -3.86
CA LEU A 224 -14.43 -8.14 -5.19
C LEU A 224 -13.03 -8.72 -5.16
N ALA A 225 -12.88 -9.98 -5.58
CA ALA A 225 -11.61 -10.71 -5.51
C ALA A 225 -10.52 -10.11 -6.41
N ARG A 226 -10.90 -9.44 -7.50
CA ARG A 226 -9.98 -8.83 -8.46
C ARG A 226 -10.41 -7.41 -8.77
N GLU A 227 -9.52 -6.46 -8.51
CA GLU A 227 -9.75 -5.06 -8.85
C GLU A 227 -9.84 -4.86 -10.38
N PRO A 228 -10.76 -4.01 -10.86
CA PRO A 228 -10.81 -3.65 -12.27
C PRO A 228 -9.53 -2.93 -12.68
N SER A 229 -8.80 -3.48 -13.67
CA SER A 229 -7.62 -2.84 -14.23
C SER A 229 -7.94 -2.13 -15.54
N PHE A 230 -7.60 -0.84 -15.65
CA PHE A 230 -7.77 -0.06 -16.87
C PHE A 230 -6.42 0.10 -17.60
N ARG A 231 -6.33 -0.38 -18.84
CA ARG A 231 -5.12 -0.19 -19.67
C ARG A 231 -5.07 1.18 -20.35
N PHE A 232 -6.23 1.70 -20.74
CA PHE A 232 -6.35 2.93 -21.55
C PHE A 232 -7.06 4.06 -20.80
N ALA A 233 -8.13 3.74 -20.07
CA ALA A 233 -8.90 4.74 -19.33
C ALA A 233 -8.06 5.35 -18.21
N ARG A 234 -8.16 6.66 -18.04
CA ARG A 234 -7.56 7.42 -16.94
C ARG A 234 -8.62 8.36 -16.36
N PRO A 235 -8.58 8.64 -15.05
CA PRO A 235 -9.46 9.65 -14.48
C PRO A 235 -9.30 10.98 -15.24
N ALA A 236 -10.42 11.57 -15.67
CA ALA A 236 -10.40 12.95 -16.15
C ALA A 236 -9.99 13.87 -14.99
N ALA A 237 -9.32 14.98 -15.30
CA ALA A 237 -9.00 15.98 -14.29
C ALA A 237 -10.29 16.40 -13.58
N MET A 238 -10.31 16.34 -12.24
CA MET A 238 -11.48 16.80 -11.48
C MET A 238 -11.71 18.28 -11.82
N PRO A 239 -12.93 18.69 -12.19
CA PRO A 239 -13.24 20.10 -12.29
C PRO A 239 -12.98 20.76 -10.93
N ALA A 240 -12.29 21.91 -10.96
CA ALA A 240 -12.07 22.70 -9.74
C ALA A 240 -13.43 22.94 -9.07
N THR A 241 -13.53 22.61 -7.78
CA THR A 241 -14.72 22.88 -6.99
C THR A 241 -15.06 24.37 -7.16
N PRO A 242 -16.28 24.74 -7.61
CA PRO A 242 -16.67 26.14 -7.67
C PRO A 242 -16.48 26.73 -6.27
N GLY A 243 -15.71 27.81 -6.19
CA GLY A 243 -15.15 28.30 -4.94
C GLY A 243 -16.20 28.53 -3.85
N GLN A 244 -15.82 28.14 -2.63
CA GLN A 244 -16.20 28.92 -1.46
C GLN A 244 -15.54 30.30 -1.60
N GLY A 245 -16.17 31.19 -2.36
CA GLY A 245 -15.91 32.62 -2.32
C GLY A 245 -16.71 33.20 -1.16
N GLY A 246 -16.02 33.95 -0.29
CA GLY A 246 -16.59 34.59 0.89
C GLY A 246 -17.52 35.76 0.62
#